data_AF-A0A8X7RSU0-F1
#
_entry.id   AF-A0A8X7RSU0-F1
#
_cell.length_a   1.000
_cell.length_b   1.000
_cell.length_c   1.000
_cell.angle_alpha   90.00
_cell.angle_beta   90.00
_cell.angle_gamma   90.00
#
_symmetry.space_group_name_H-M   'P 1'
#
loop_
_entity.id
_entity.type
_entity.pdbx_description
1 polymer ?
#
loop_
_entity_poly.entity_id
_entity_poly.type
_entity_poly.pdbx_seq_one_letter_code
_entity_poly.pdbx_strand_id
1 'polypeptide(L)'
;MIEICGMIELPSIGNSFTWGGRRSNLWIQSKLDRAFGNQRWFDQFPASNQAFLAKRGSDHRPILIKLISSQETYRGSFKFDKRMFRKPLVFETINQAWNSSSLNTNLCVVSRIRSCRKALSKWKKDNQSNS
;
A
#
# COMPACT_ATOMS: atom_id res chain seq x y z
N MET A 1 -28.81 -6.37 -12.56
CA MET A 1 -28.41 -5.89 -13.91
C MET A 1 -26.90 -5.88 -14.08
N ILE A 2 -26.13 -5.16 -13.25
CA ILE A 2 -24.64 -5.12 -13.32
C ILE A 2 -24.00 -6.51 -13.22
N GLU A 3 -24.46 -7.35 -12.29
CA GLU A 3 -23.95 -8.72 -12.10
C GLU A 3 -24.22 -9.63 -13.30
N ILE A 4 -25.39 -9.50 -13.94
CA ILE A 4 -25.77 -10.29 -15.13
C ILE A 4 -24.84 -9.97 -16.31
N CYS A 5 -24.36 -8.73 -16.38
CA CYS A 5 -23.37 -8.30 -17.38
C CYS A 5 -21.93 -8.68 -17.03
N GLY A 6 -21.70 -9.43 -15.94
CA GLY A 6 -20.36 -9.83 -15.50
C GLY A 6 -19.47 -8.65 -15.07
N MET A 7 -20.08 -7.54 -14.65
CA MET A 7 -19.36 -6.34 -14.22
C MET A 7 -19.10 -6.38 -12.72
N ILE A 8 -17.84 -6.18 -12.33
CA ILE A 8 -17.39 -6.16 -10.93
C ILE A 8 -16.89 -4.75 -10.61
N GLU A 9 -17.28 -4.21 -9.47
CA GLU A 9 -16.81 -2.88 -9.05
C GLU A 9 -15.31 -2.93 -8.73
N LEU A 10 -14.56 -1.91 -9.18
CA LEU A 10 -13.14 -1.81 -8.87
C LEU A 10 -12.92 -1.60 -7.36
N PRO A 11 -11.92 -2.28 -6.76
CA PRO A 11 -11.53 -2.03 -5.37
C PRO A 11 -11.24 -0.56 -5.11
N SER A 12 -11.66 -0.03 -3.96
CA SER A 12 -11.54 1.39 -3.65
C SER A 12 -10.89 1.68 -2.32
N ILE A 13 -10.19 2.81 -2.21
CA ILE A 13 -9.62 3.33 -0.96
C ILE A 13 -10.17 4.74 -0.69
N GLY A 14 -10.45 5.04 0.58
CA GLY A 14 -10.90 6.36 1.04
C GLY A 14 -12.42 6.48 1.16
N ASN A 15 -12.91 7.73 1.20
CA ASN A 15 -14.32 8.02 1.38
C ASN A 15 -15.10 7.77 0.07
N SER A 16 -15.93 6.73 0.04
CA SER A 16 -16.71 6.33 -1.13
C SER A 16 -17.97 7.13 -1.39
N PHE A 17 -18.32 8.11 -0.55
CA PHE A 17 -19.44 9.01 -0.83
C PHE A 17 -19.02 10.04 -1.86
N THR A 18 -19.37 9.76 -3.12
CA THR A 18 -18.99 10.58 -4.27
C THR A 18 -19.82 11.83 -4.40
N TRP A 19 -21.05 11.84 -3.87
CA TRP A 19 -21.92 13.01 -3.87
C TRP A 19 -22.22 13.45 -2.44
N GLY A 20 -22.35 14.75 -2.23
CA GLY A 20 -22.89 15.26 -0.97
C GLY A 20 -23.31 16.71 -1.03
N GLY A 21 -24.45 16.99 -0.42
CA GLY A 21 -25.06 18.31 -0.41
C GLY A 21 -26.03 18.50 0.75
N ARG A 22 -26.41 19.75 0.99
CA ARG A 22 -27.41 20.10 2.00
C ARG A 22 -28.81 19.93 1.41
N ARG A 23 -29.68 19.24 2.15
CA ARG A 23 -31.11 19.10 1.85
C ARG A 23 -31.87 19.54 3.09
N SER A 24 -32.60 20.64 2.96
CA SER A 24 -33.23 21.32 4.10
C SER A 24 -32.19 21.60 5.21
N ASN A 25 -32.39 21.05 6.41
CA ASN A 25 -31.49 21.22 7.55
C ASN A 25 -30.50 20.07 7.75
N LEU A 26 -30.40 19.14 6.79
CA LEU A 26 -29.56 17.96 6.90
C LEU A 26 -28.46 17.95 5.84
N TRP A 27 -27.29 17.42 6.23
CA TRP A 27 -26.21 17.09 5.31
C TRP A 27 -26.40 15.64 4.84
N ILE A 28 -26.50 15.43 3.53
CA ILE A 28 -26.72 14.11 2.94
C ILE A 28 -25.54 13.77 2.03
N GLN A 29 -25.12 12.51 2.06
CA GLN A 29 -24.07 11.98 1.20
C GLN A 29 -24.51 10.65 0.58
N SER A 30 -24.06 10.39 -0.65
CA SER A 30 -24.37 9.15 -1.36
C SER A 30 -23.21 8.73 -2.26
N LYS A 31 -23.11 7.44 -2.56
CA LYS A 31 -22.18 6.87 -3.53
C LYS A 31 -22.91 6.71 -4.86
N LEU A 32 -22.83 7.73 -5.70
CA LEU A 32 -23.52 7.76 -7.00
C LEU A 32 -22.59 7.35 -8.14
N ASP A 33 -21.31 7.69 -8.02
CA ASP A 33 -20.30 7.47 -9.04
C ASP A 33 -19.48 6.23 -8.66
N ARG A 34 -19.33 5.29 -9.60
CA ARG A 34 -18.67 3.98 -9.38
C ARG A 34 -17.99 3.53 -10.66
N ALA A 35 -16.80 2.95 -10.55
CA ALA A 35 -16.10 2.32 -11.66
C ALA A 35 -16.24 0.79 -11.61
N PHE A 36 -16.52 0.18 -12.77
CA PHE A 36 -16.68 -1.27 -12.91
C PHE A 36 -15.82 -1.80 -14.05
N GLY A 37 -15.37 -3.05 -13.93
CA GLY A 37 -14.66 -3.79 -14.98
C GLY A 37 -15.34 -5.13 -15.23
N ASN A 38 -15.27 -5.63 -16.46
CA ASN A 38 -15.65 -7.01 -16.78
C ASN A 38 -14.42 -7.93 -16.70
N GLN A 39 -14.61 -9.23 -16.99
CA GLN A 39 -13.51 -10.20 -16.96
C GLN A 39 -12.30 -9.76 -17.79
N ARG A 40 -12.51 -9.33 -19.05
CA ARG A 40 -11.42 -8.87 -19.94
C ARG A 40 -10.65 -7.69 -19.36
N TRP A 41 -11.32 -6.80 -18.64
CA TRP A 41 -10.67 -5.69 -17.94
C TRP A 41 -9.72 -6.19 -16.85
N PHE A 42 -10.16 -7.15 -16.03
CA PHE A 42 -9.33 -7.72 -14.96
C PHE A 42 -8.23 -8.65 -15.49
N ASP A 43 -8.40 -9.25 -16.66
CA ASP A 43 -7.34 -9.99 -17.34
C ASP A 43 -6.18 -9.03 -17.75
N GLN A 44 -6.52 -7.81 -18.20
CA GLN A 44 -5.54 -6.81 -18.61
C GLN A 44 -4.99 -5.97 -17.44
N PHE A 45 -5.83 -5.68 -16.45
CA PHE A 45 -5.52 -4.83 -15.30
C PHE A 45 -5.91 -5.50 -13.97
N PRO A 46 -5.25 -6.61 -13.61
CA PRO A 46 -5.63 -7.44 -12.47
C PRO A 46 -5.57 -6.71 -11.12
N ALA A 47 -4.72 -5.67 -11.02
CA ALA A 47 -4.58 -4.86 -9.81
C ALA A 47 -5.24 -3.47 -9.95
N SER A 48 -6.09 -3.26 -10.95
CA SER A 48 -6.80 -1.99 -11.11
C SER A 48 -7.65 -1.67 -9.89
N ASN A 49 -7.68 -0.38 -9.54
CA ASN A 49 -8.42 0.14 -8.39
C ASN A 49 -8.88 1.57 -8.66
N GLN A 50 -9.71 2.08 -7.77
CA GLN A 50 -10.20 3.46 -7.80
C GLN A 50 -9.87 4.20 -6.50
N ALA A 51 -9.63 5.50 -6.61
CA ALA A 51 -9.46 6.40 -5.48
C ALA A 51 -10.45 7.56 -5.58
N PHE A 52 -11.12 7.85 -4.47
CA PHE A 52 -12.03 9.00 -4.39
C PHE A 52 -11.23 10.24 -3.98
N LEU A 53 -11.11 11.20 -4.89
CA LEU A 53 -10.36 12.42 -4.65
C LEU A 53 -11.14 13.40 -3.77
N ALA A 54 -10.45 14.45 -3.32
CA ALA A 54 -11.08 15.52 -2.58
C ALA A 54 -12.10 16.26 -3.45
N LYS A 55 -13.25 16.59 -2.86
CA LYS A 55 -14.27 17.43 -3.46
C LYS A 55 -13.69 18.83 -3.70
N ARG A 56 -13.73 19.33 -4.93
CA ARG A 56 -13.26 20.68 -5.29
C ARG A 56 -14.22 21.30 -6.31
N GLY A 57 -14.95 22.34 -5.92
CA GLY A 57 -15.79 23.13 -6.82
C GLY A 57 -17.03 22.43 -7.41
N SER A 58 -17.29 21.16 -7.07
CA SER A 58 -18.48 20.39 -7.47
C SER A 58 -19.13 19.78 -6.23
N ASP A 59 -20.43 19.46 -6.27
CA ASP A 59 -21.10 18.62 -5.29
C ASP A 59 -20.70 17.13 -5.39
N HIS A 60 -19.99 16.76 -6.46
CA HIS A 60 -19.36 15.46 -6.67
C HIS A 60 -17.85 15.45 -6.35
N ARG A 61 -17.34 14.27 -6.02
CA ARG A 61 -15.92 13.93 -5.90
C ARG A 61 -15.44 13.28 -7.20
N PRO A 62 -14.29 13.71 -7.74
CA PRO A 62 -13.67 13.01 -8.85
C PRO A 62 -13.23 11.58 -8.43
N ILE A 63 -13.43 10.62 -9.33
CA ILE A 63 -12.89 9.26 -9.20
C ILE A 63 -11.64 9.15 -10.07
N LEU A 64 -10.53 8.72 -9.46
CA LEU A 64 -9.32 8.36 -10.18
C LEU A 64 -9.25 6.84 -10.33
N ILE A 65 -9.29 6.35 -11.56
CA ILE A 65 -9.07 4.93 -11.88
C ILE A 65 -7.58 4.71 -12.14
N LYS A 66 -6.99 3.72 -11.48
CA LYS A 66 -5.61 3.29 -11.72
C LYS A 66 -5.62 1.98 -12.50
N LEU A 67 -5.03 2.00 -13.68
CA LEU A 67 -4.85 0.82 -14.53
C LEU A 67 -3.50 0.19 -14.19
N ILE A 68 -3.53 -0.99 -13.58
CA ILE A 68 -2.32 -1.66 -13.11
C ILE A 68 -2.30 -3.06 -13.71
N SER A 69 -1.46 -3.25 -14.72
CA SER A 69 -1.33 -4.49 -15.51
C SER A 69 -0.53 -5.59 -14.82
N SER A 70 0.21 -5.25 -13.76
CA SER A 70 0.93 -6.22 -12.94
C SER A 70 0.56 -6.04 -11.48
N GLN A 71 0.04 -7.09 -10.86
CA GLN A 71 -0.03 -7.13 -9.41
C GLN A 71 1.41 -7.33 -8.91
N GLU A 72 2.08 -6.25 -8.49
CA GLU A 72 3.32 -6.42 -7.76
C GLU A 72 3.00 -7.33 -6.58
N THR A 73 3.61 -8.53 -6.55
CA THR A 73 3.48 -9.44 -5.43
C THR A 73 3.81 -8.64 -4.17
N TYR A 74 2.87 -8.54 -3.23
CA TYR A 74 3.11 -7.84 -1.98
C TYR A 74 4.35 -8.46 -1.32
N ARG A 75 5.48 -7.74 -1.31
CA ARG A 75 6.75 -8.27 -0.79
C ARG A 75 6.86 -8.19 0.74
N GLY A 76 5.79 -7.79 1.44
CA GLY A 76 5.86 -7.44 2.85
C GLY A 76 6.65 -6.15 3.07
N SER A 77 6.19 -5.28 3.97
CA SER A 77 7.08 -4.26 4.51
C SER A 77 7.84 -4.86 5.70
N PHE A 78 9.16 -4.66 5.74
CA PHE A 78 9.92 -5.00 6.93
C PHE A 78 9.42 -4.10 8.08
N LYS A 79 8.93 -4.72 9.15
CA LYS A 79 8.64 -4.07 10.42
C LYS A 79 9.64 -4.56 11.45
N PHE A 80 10.33 -3.61 12.08
CA PHE A 80 11.20 -3.92 13.20
C PHE A 80 10.36 -4.36 14.40
N ASP A 81 10.69 -5.50 15.00
CA ASP A 81 10.04 -6.01 16.20
C ASP A 81 10.97 -5.81 17.39
N LYS A 82 10.49 -5.15 18.45
CA LYS A 82 11.26 -4.89 19.67
C LYS A 82 11.77 -6.18 20.33
N ARG A 83 11.09 -7.31 20.13
CA ARG A 83 11.53 -8.63 20.64
C ARG A 83 12.89 -9.06 20.05
N MET A 84 13.25 -8.54 18.88
CA MET A 84 14.55 -8.82 18.23
C MET A 84 15.74 -8.36 19.09
N PHE A 85 15.59 -7.32 19.93
CA PHE A 85 16.67 -6.88 20.81
C PHE A 85 17.17 -7.96 21.79
N ARG A 86 16.30 -8.92 22.14
CA ARG A 86 16.63 -10.00 23.08
C ARG A 86 17.16 -11.25 22.38
N LYS A 87 17.22 -11.24 21.04
CA LYS A 87 17.68 -12.39 20.27
C LYS A 87 19.19 -12.27 20.04
N PRO A 88 19.93 -13.38 20.12
CA PRO A 88 21.38 -13.37 19.93
C PRO A 88 21.72 -12.88 18.52
N LEU A 89 22.89 -12.24 18.38
CA LEU A 89 23.48 -11.78 17.12
C LEU A 89 22.71 -10.65 16.38
N VAL A 90 21.56 -10.18 16.88
CA VAL A 90 20.84 -9.05 16.25
C VAL A 90 21.66 -7.77 16.30
N PHE A 91 22.27 -7.47 17.44
CA PHE A 91 23.10 -6.29 17.60
C PHE A 91 24.34 -6.33 16.68
N GLU A 92 25.00 -7.48 16.59
CA GLU A 92 26.14 -7.71 15.70
C GLU A 92 25.74 -7.57 14.23
N THR A 93 24.59 -8.13 13.84
CA THR A 93 24.04 -7.98 12.48
C THR A 93 23.82 -6.51 12.13
N ILE A 94 23.30 -5.70 13.06
CA ILE A 94 23.13 -4.25 12.85
C ILE A 94 24.49 -3.57 12.72
N ASN A 95 25.44 -3.85 13.62
CA ASN A 95 26.77 -3.25 13.62
C ASN A 95 27.54 -3.57 12.35
N GLN A 96 27.53 -4.83 11.91
CA GLN A 96 28.15 -5.24 10.65
C GLN A 96 27.49 -4.54 9.47
N ALA A 97 26.16 -4.52 9.39
CA ALA A 97 25.45 -3.87 8.28
C ALA A 97 25.61 -2.35 8.25
N TRP A 98 25.79 -1.72 9.41
CA TRP A 98 26.04 -0.28 9.52
C TRP A 98 27.45 0.09 9.05
N ASN A 99 28.43 -0.77 9.33
CA ASN A 99 29.84 -0.54 9.04
C ASN A 99 30.35 -1.22 7.76
N SER A 100 29.53 -2.06 7.10
CA SER A 100 29.92 -2.85 5.90
C SER A 100 30.32 -1.99 4.70
N SER A 101 30.10 -0.68 4.75
CA SER A 101 30.36 0.25 3.67
C SER A 101 31.52 1.20 3.97
N SER A 102 32.41 0.82 4.89
CA SER A 102 33.59 1.59 5.29
C SER A 102 34.52 1.99 4.12
N LEU A 103 34.40 1.34 2.96
CA LEU A 103 35.11 1.71 1.72
C LEU A 103 34.51 2.94 1.00
N ASN A 104 33.27 3.34 1.32
CA ASN A 104 32.63 4.55 0.81
C ASN A 104 32.22 5.44 1.99
N THR A 105 33.15 6.26 2.46
CA THR A 105 32.99 7.19 3.60
C THR A 105 31.83 8.19 3.43
N ASN A 106 31.25 8.31 2.22
CA ASN A 106 30.17 9.23 1.87
C ASN A 106 28.76 8.61 1.80
N LEU A 107 28.53 7.39 2.29
CA LEU A 107 27.16 6.87 2.32
C LEU A 107 26.28 7.66 3.31
N CYS A 108 25.26 8.34 2.76
CA CYS A 108 24.20 8.98 3.52
C CYS A 108 23.58 8.01 4.55
N VAL A 109 23.19 8.54 5.71
CA VAL A 109 22.50 7.81 6.80
C VAL A 109 21.34 6.95 6.28
N VAL A 110 20.59 7.44 5.30
CA VAL A 110 19.47 6.70 4.67
C VAL A 110 19.95 5.38 4.06
N SER A 111 21.12 5.37 3.42
CA SER A 111 21.71 4.15 2.82
C SER A 111 22.10 3.15 3.91
N ARG A 112 22.69 3.62 5.01
CA ARG A 112 23.04 2.74 6.16
C ARG A 112 21.80 2.13 6.80
N ILE A 113 20.75 2.92 7.02
CA ILE A 113 19.45 2.44 7.52
C ILE A 113 18.86 1.38 6.58
N ARG A 114 18.93 1.59 5.25
CA ARG A 114 18.48 0.60 4.26
C ARG A 114 19.30 -0.69 4.34
N SER A 115 20.60 -0.62 4.56
CA SER A 115 21.47 -1.80 4.73
C SER A 115 21.12 -2.58 6.00
N CYS A 116 20.99 -1.91 7.15
CA CYS A 116 20.54 -2.54 8.40
C CYS A 116 19.16 -3.19 8.23
N ARG A 117 18.21 -2.51 7.57
CA ARG A 117 16.89 -3.05 7.28
C ARG A 117 16.96 -4.34 6.45
N LYS A 118 17.81 -4.39 5.41
CA LYS A 118 18.01 -5.59 4.59
C LYS A 118 18.61 -6.74 5.41
N ALA A 119 19.65 -6.45 6.20
CA ALA A 119 20.31 -7.43 7.05
C ALA A 119 19.34 -8.01 8.10
N LEU A 120 18.58 -7.16 8.79
CA LEU A 120 17.56 -7.59 9.75
C LEU A 120 16.40 -8.34 9.09
N SER A 121 16.00 -7.96 7.88
CA SER A 121 14.97 -8.68 7.13
C SER A 121 15.44 -10.08 6.74
N LYS A 122 16.73 -10.27 6.42
CA LYS A 122 17.32 -11.57 6.16
C LYS A 122 17.41 -12.39 7.45
N TRP A 123 17.99 -11.81 8.50
CA TRP A 123 18.09 -12.44 9.82
C TRP A 123 16.72 -12.93 10.32
N LYS A 124 15.65 -12.13 10.16
CA LYS A 124 14.29 -12.51 10.54
C LYS A 124 13.73 -13.70 9.75
N LYS A 125 14.05 -13.80 8.45
CA LYS A 125 13.65 -14.94 7.62
C LYS A 125 14.36 -16.23 8.03
N ASP A 126 15.65 -16.10 8.36
CA ASP A 126 16.50 -17.22 8.76
C ASP A 126 16.20 -17.70 10.19
N ASN A 127 15.70 -16.80 11.05
CA ASN A 127 15.40 -17.05 12.45
C ASN A 127 13.90 -16.91 12.76
N GLN A 128 13.04 -17.43 11.88
CA GLN A 128 11.58 -17.43 12.12
C GLN A 128 11.28 -18.10 13.47
N SER A 129 11.06 -17.29 14.51
CA SER A 129 10.45 -17.80 15.72
C SER A 129 8.98 -17.98 15.40
N ASN A 130 8.57 -19.22 15.15
CA ASN A 130 7.17 -19.59 15.28
C ASN A 130 6.75 -19.18 16.70
N SER A 131 5.88 -18.19 16.77
CA SER A 131 5.23 -17.74 18.01
C SER A 131 3.80 -17.40 17.65
#